data_AF-A0A0D7PDE4-F1
#
_entry.id   AF-A0A0D7PDE4-F1
#
_cell.length_a   1.000
_cell.length_b   1.000
_cell.length_c   1.000
_cell.angle_alpha   90.00
_cell.angle_beta   90.00
_cell.angle_gamma   90.00
#
_symmetry.space_group_name_H-M   'P 1'
#
loop_
_entity.id
_entity.type
_entity.pdbx_description
1 polymer ?
#
loop_
_entity_poly.entity_id
_entity_poly.type
_entity_poly.pdbx_seq_one_letter_code
_entity_poly.pdbx_strand_id
1 'polypeptide(L)' 'MPWSTPFDDPIALRGGRRLRTLQEAADYIMQLPEAEQHEARWQTAIETLINAAENGGGWLMFARIGMLRALNADDRRE' A
#
# COMPACT_ATOMS: atom_id res chain seq x y z
N MET A 1 12.13 9.53 -3.00
CA MET A 1 12.29 8.26 -3.73
C MET A 1 11.31 8.22 -4.90
N PRO A 2 11.73 7.78 -6.10
CA PRO A 2 10.79 7.65 -7.22
C PRO A 2 9.67 6.66 -6.89
N TRP A 3 8.48 6.84 -7.46
CA TRP A 3 7.37 5.89 -7.30
C TRP A 3 7.71 4.48 -7.82
N SER A 4 8.68 4.37 -8.73
CA SER A 4 9.24 3.09 -9.19
C SER A 4 10.14 2.40 -8.16
N THR A 5 10.40 3.01 -6.99
CA THR A 5 11.21 2.40 -5.94
C THR A 5 10.56 1.09 -5.46
N PRO A 6 11.31 -0.02 -5.45
CA PRO A 6 10.82 -1.29 -4.93
C PRO A 6 10.79 -1.31 -3.42
N PHE A 7 9.89 -2.11 -2.84
CA PHE A 7 9.96 -2.54 -1.46
C PHE A 7 11.07 -3.59 -1.28
N ASP A 8 11.70 -3.60 -0.11
CA ASP A 8 12.67 -4.64 0.25
C ASP A 8 12.03 -6.04 0.25
N ASP A 9 10.78 -6.13 0.71
CA ASP A 9 9.96 -7.32 0.61
C ASP A 9 8.60 -7.00 -0.05
N PRO A 10 8.27 -7.61 -1.21
CA PRO A 10 7.02 -7.35 -1.92
C PRO A 10 5.77 -7.64 -1.07
N ILE A 11 4.70 -6.87 -1.29
CA ILE A 11 3.42 -7.08 -0.63
C ILE A 11 2.65 -8.16 -1.39
N ALA A 12 2.37 -9.29 -0.75
CA ALA A 12 1.58 -10.37 -1.35
C ALA A 12 0.07 -10.09 -1.25
N LEU A 13 -0.63 -10.26 -2.36
CA LEU A 13 -2.09 -10.18 -2.45
C LEU A 13 -2.72 -11.58 -2.40
N ARG A 14 -3.99 -11.64 -1.99
CA ARG A 14 -4.82 -12.85 -2.06
C ARG A 14 -5.02 -13.18 -3.54
N GLY A 15 -4.44 -14.30 -4.00
CA GLY A 15 -4.35 -14.65 -5.43
C GLY A 15 -2.92 -14.72 -5.98
N GLY A 16 -1.90 -14.49 -5.13
CA GLY A 16 -0.50 -14.75 -5.48
C GLY A 16 0.20 -13.63 -6.25
N ARG A 17 -0.54 -12.59 -6.67
CA ARG A 17 0.05 -11.35 -7.19
C ARG A 17 0.85 -10.66 -6.09
N ARG A 18 1.94 -10.00 -6.45
CA ARG A 18 2.79 -9.24 -5.51
C ARG A 18 2.95 -7.81 -6.00
N LEU A 19 2.79 -6.84 -5.11
CA LEU A 19 3.07 -5.44 -5.34
C LEU A 19 4.52 -5.17 -4.92
N ARG A 20 5.34 -4.81 -5.89
CA ARG A 20 6.80 -4.69 -5.79
C ARG A 20 7.24 -3.27 -5.56
N THR A 21 6.50 -2.28 -6.07
CA THR A 21 6.89 -0.87 -6.02
C THR A 21 5.84 0.00 -5.34
N LEU A 22 6.24 1.22 -4.93
CA LEU A 22 5.31 2.23 -4.41
C LEU A 22 4.20 2.53 -5.43
N GLN A 23 4.55 2.57 -6.72
CA GLN A 23 3.59 2.77 -7.81
C GLN A 23 2.58 1.63 -7.88
N GLU A 24 3.02 0.37 -7.90
CA GLU A 24 2.11 -0.77 -7.94
C GLU A 24 1.17 -0.81 -6.73
N ALA A 25 1.65 -0.35 -5.56
CA ALA A 25 0.83 -0.20 -4.37
C ALA A 25 -0.22 0.93 -4.52
N ALA A 26 0.17 2.09 -5.03
CA ALA A 26 -0.77 3.19 -5.28
C ALA A 26 -1.82 2.80 -6.34
N ASP A 27 -1.40 2.18 -7.44
CA ASP A 27 -2.28 1.71 -8.52
C ASP A 27 -3.30 0.71 -7.99
N TYR A 28 -2.89 -0.19 -7.08
CA TYR A 28 -3.81 -1.13 -6.43
C TYR A 28 -4.91 -0.40 -5.66
N ILE A 29 -4.57 0.62 -4.86
CA ILE A 29 -5.56 1.38 -4.09
C ILE A 29 -6.51 2.12 -5.02
N MET A 30 -5.99 2.75 -6.09
CA MET A 30 -6.81 3.47 -7.08
C MET A 30 -7.79 2.57 -7.84
N GLN A 31 -7.53 1.26 -7.90
CA GLN A 31 -8.42 0.27 -8.52
C GLN A 31 -9.55 -0.21 -7.58
N LEU A 32 -9.50 0.12 -6.29
CA LEU A 32 -10.56 -0.24 -5.34
C LEU A 32 -11.82 0.60 -5.58
N PRO A 33 -13.02 0.14 -5.14
CA PRO A 33 -14.20 0.98 -5.09
C PRO A 33 -13.96 2.26 -4.27
N GLU A 34 -14.52 3.38 -4.70
CA GLU A 34 -14.37 4.69 -4.03
C GLU A 34 -14.71 4.63 -2.53
N ALA A 35 -15.78 3.91 -2.18
CA ALA A 35 -16.17 3.71 -0.78
C ALA A 35 -15.08 3.04 0.06
N GLU A 36 -14.34 2.10 -0.52
CA GLU A 36 -13.19 1.48 0.15
C GLU A 36 -12.01 2.43 0.20
N GLN A 37 -11.69 3.12 -0.90
CA GLN A 37 -10.58 4.08 -0.93
C GLN A 37 -10.67 5.12 0.18
N HIS A 38 -11.89 5.58 0.51
CA HIS A 38 -12.14 6.55 1.57
C HIS A 38 -12.12 5.97 2.99
N GLU A 39 -11.99 4.65 3.17
CA GLU A 39 -11.84 4.08 4.48
C GLU A 39 -10.50 4.49 5.12
N ALA A 40 -10.52 4.77 6.42
CA ALA A 40 -9.34 5.21 7.18
C ALA A 40 -8.11 4.30 6.99
N ARG A 41 -8.32 2.99 6.79
CA ARG A 41 -7.24 2.02 6.53
C ARG A 41 -6.49 2.30 5.23
N TRP A 42 -7.21 2.64 4.16
CA TRP A 42 -6.65 2.91 2.86
C TRP A 42 -6.07 4.31 2.80
N GLN A 43 -6.71 5.29 3.44
CA GLN A 43 -6.15 6.64 3.61
C GLN A 43 -4.81 6.61 4.36
N THR A 44 -4.71 5.85 5.45
CA THR A 44 -3.44 5.66 6.17
C THR A 44 -2.37 5.03 5.26
N ALA A 45 -2.73 4.04 4.45
CA ALA A 45 -1.80 3.43 3.50
C ALA A 45 -1.33 4.45 2.44
N ILE A 46 -2.23 5.26 1.87
CA ILE A 46 -1.92 6.33 0.92
C ILE A 46 -0.94 7.33 1.54
N GLU A 47 -1.20 7.82 2.76
CA GLU A 47 -0.32 8.77 3.45
C GLU A 47 1.09 8.19 3.62
N THR A 48 1.20 6.92 4.00
CA THR A 48 2.51 6.27 4.15
C THR A 48 3.23 6.09 2.80
N LEU A 49 2.51 5.82 1.70
CA LEU A 49 3.08 5.73 0.35
C LEU A 49 3.61 7.09 -0.12
N ILE A 50 2.87 8.18 0.10
CA ILE A 50 3.29 9.55 -0.21
C ILE A 50 4.54 9.90 0.59
N ASN A 51 4.54 9.67 1.91
CA ASN A 51 5.69 9.93 2.74
C ASN A 51 6.93 9.11 2.31
N ALA A 52 6.75 7.88 1.82
CA ALA A 52 7.84 7.07 1.27
C ALA A 52 8.40 7.64 -0.04
N ALA A 53 7.53 8.11 -0.93
CA ALA A 53 7.92 8.77 -2.16
C ALA A 53 8.65 10.10 -1.90
N GLU A 54 8.25 10.88 -0.89
CA GLU A 54 8.88 12.16 -0.57
C GLU A 54 10.17 12.00 0.23
N ASN A 55 10.12 11.24 1.33
CA ASN A 55 11.18 11.21 2.33
C ASN A 55 12.09 9.97 2.21
N GLY A 56 11.59 8.87 1.65
CA GLY A 56 12.34 7.61 1.55
C GLY A 56 12.73 7.00 2.90
N GLY A 57 13.77 6.17 2.91
CA GLY A 57 14.29 5.55 4.12
C GLY A 57 13.26 4.67 4.85
N GLY A 58 13.13 4.84 6.16
CA GLY A 58 12.20 4.07 7.00
C GLY A 58 10.73 4.15 6.57
N TRP A 59 10.36 5.17 5.79
CA TRP A 59 9.02 5.30 5.24
C TRP A 59 8.66 4.19 4.24
N LEU A 60 9.63 3.56 3.56
CA LEU A 60 9.37 2.39 2.72
C LEU A 60 8.80 1.22 3.53
N MET A 61 9.33 1.01 4.75
CA MET A 61 8.81 0.00 5.67
C MET A 61 7.41 0.38 6.18
N PHE A 62 7.18 1.66 6.52
CA PHE A 62 5.86 2.12 6.94
C PHE A 62 4.81 1.99 5.84
N ALA A 63 5.15 2.33 4.60
CA ALA A 63 4.29 2.11 3.43
C ALA A 63 3.91 0.64 3.27
N ARG A 64 4.89 -0.27 3.38
CA ARG A 64 4.62 -1.71 3.34
C ARG A 64 3.68 -2.15 4.47
N ILE A 65 3.90 -1.68 5.69
CA ILE A 65 3.06 -2.02 6.85
C ILE A 65 1.64 -1.45 6.69
N GLY A 66 1.51 -0.22 6.21
CA GLY A 66 0.22 0.42 5.93
C GLY A 66 -0.62 -0.41 4.95
N MET A 67 -0.01 -0.82 3.84
CA MET A 67 -0.64 -1.71 2.86
C MET A 67 -1.07 -3.06 3.46
N LEU A 68 -0.18 -3.73 4.21
CA LEU A 68 -0.51 -5.01 4.83
C LEU A 68 -1.64 -4.89 5.85
N ARG A 69 -1.70 -3.80 6.62
CA ARG A 69 -2.81 -3.55 7.55
C ARG A 69 -4.13 -3.31 6.82
N ALA A 70 -4.11 -2.54 5.74
CA ALA A 70 -5.30 -2.28 4.93
C ALA A 70 -5.86 -3.57 4.30
N LEU A 71 -4.98 -4.42 3.77
CA LEU A 71 -5.35 -5.73 3.19
C LEU A 71 -5.91 -6.70 4.24
N ASN A 72 -5.28 -6.82 5.42
CA ASN A 72 -5.75 -7.72 6.47
C ASN A 72 -7.04 -7.24 7.19
N ALA A 73 -7.38 -5.95 7.08
CA ALA A 73 -8.64 -5.44 7.59
C ALA A 73 -9.83 -5.83 6.69
N ASP A 74 -9.58 -6.07 5.40
CA ASP A 74 -10.58 -6.53 4.44
C ASP A 74 -10.97 -7.99 4.68
N ASP A 75 -9.97 -8.83 4.98
CA ASP A 75 -10.11 -10.26 5.29
C ASP A 75 -11.10 -10.53 6.44
N ARG A 76 -11.20 -9.60 7.41
CA ARG A 76 -12.10 -9.73 8.56
C ARG A 76 -13.54 -9.29 8.30
N ARG A 77 -13.88 -8.81 7.09
CA ARG A 77 -15.26 -8.48 6.70
C ARG A 77 -15.99 -9.63 6.00
N GLU A 78 -15.32 -10.77 5.78
CA GLU A 78 -15.90 -11.98 5.17
C GLU A 78 -16.56 -12.91 6.20
#